data_AF-A0A1N7SX60-F1
#
_entry.id   AF-A0A1N7SX60-F1
#
_cell.length_a   1.000
_cell.length_b   1.000
_cell.length_c   1.000
_cell.angle_alpha   90.00
_cell.angle_beta   90.00
_cell.angle_gamma   90.00
#
_symmetry.space_group_name_H-M   'P 1'
#
loop_
_entity.id
_entity.type
_entity.pdbx_description
1 polymer ?
#
loop_
_entity_poly.entity_id
_entity_poly.type
_entity_poly.pdbx_seq_one_letter_code
_entity_poly.pdbx_strand_id
1 'polypeptide(L)'
;MTWEPSLGWADSDANFVAMYKAAYQGIHSTDPNAIVMGTGNPFASNCDTCTTGYLKKFGALGLWNYIDAVSTHGYWNAGTYPAHPPELQDSDPDPANQANALDNQMNQLRSVMQAGKPNMKLFFTEAGTSYDPGINYGPTTPSQNQLFAHAAVGVRSHIIVLGGGAQMTTLFFGPDYPGEVGYGSFFDLNNAQGAFGASNLSPKPEAMAFATMTRVLDGTNTLGRVKGTPGGTFAYAFQQLGDGKIVTAVWAHDNSQWPTSNGTYSQTYSTGYSLQVDNPGTSGNVTKIDGYGNATTVPYSNGQVSLTLTEVPQYIVSNNATVAKNNSTVPVGYTGQ
;
A
#
# COMPACT_ATOMS: atom_id res chain seq x y z
N MET A 1 -18.11 -1.79 9.60
CA MET A 1 -17.63 -1.62 10.99
C MET A 1 -16.14 -1.37 10.89
N THR A 2 -15.64 -0.20 11.28
CA THR A 2 -14.20 0.12 11.23
C THR A 2 -13.73 0.38 12.65
N TRP A 3 -13.11 -0.61 13.27
CA TRP A 3 -12.51 -0.49 14.60
C TRP A 3 -11.36 -1.48 14.71
N GLU A 4 -10.37 -1.21 15.57
CA GLU A 4 -9.25 -2.11 15.81
C GLU A 4 -9.53 -3.01 17.03
N PRO A 5 -10.06 -4.23 16.84
CA PRO A 5 -10.43 -5.06 17.98
C PRO A 5 -9.24 -5.53 18.80
N SER A 6 -8.04 -5.56 18.21
CA SER A 6 -6.79 -5.86 18.88
C SER A 6 -6.42 -4.86 19.98
N LEU A 7 -6.97 -3.65 19.97
CA LEU A 7 -6.68 -2.62 20.97
C LEU A 7 -7.59 -2.67 22.21
N GLY A 8 -8.61 -3.53 22.24
CA GLY A 8 -9.51 -3.49 23.39
C GLY A 8 -10.70 -4.44 23.40
N TRP A 9 -10.78 -5.45 22.53
CA TRP A 9 -11.82 -6.48 22.68
C TRP A 9 -11.62 -7.24 24.01
N ALA A 10 -12.53 -7.01 24.95
CA ALA A 10 -12.41 -7.49 26.34
C ALA A 10 -13.42 -8.59 26.71
N ASP A 11 -14.29 -9.00 25.78
CA ASP A 11 -15.33 -10.01 26.01
C ASP A 11 -14.93 -11.36 25.35
N SER A 12 -15.79 -12.38 25.45
CA SER A 12 -15.53 -13.71 24.92
C SER A 12 -15.46 -13.74 23.39
N ASP A 13 -14.75 -14.74 22.86
CA ASP A 13 -14.64 -14.92 21.42
C ASP A 13 -15.99 -15.21 20.74
N ALA A 14 -16.90 -15.87 21.47
CA ALA A 14 -18.26 -16.10 21.01
C ALA A 14 -19.05 -14.79 20.88
N ASN A 15 -18.88 -13.87 21.84
CA ASN A 15 -19.52 -12.55 21.79
C ASN A 15 -18.96 -11.69 20.66
N PHE A 16 -17.69 -11.87 20.27
CA PHE A 16 -17.12 -11.18 19.12
C PHE A 16 -17.87 -11.55 17.84
N VAL A 17 -18.07 -12.86 17.59
CA VAL A 17 -18.83 -13.33 16.44
C VAL A 17 -20.31 -12.97 16.54
N ALA A 18 -20.89 -13.01 17.75
CA ALA A 18 -22.28 -12.61 17.98
C ALA A 18 -22.53 -11.12 17.67
N MET A 19 -21.56 -10.24 18.00
CA MET A 19 -21.60 -8.83 17.64
C MET A 19 -21.64 -8.65 16.12
N TYR A 20 -20.75 -9.31 15.37
CA TYR A 20 -20.77 -9.28 13.90
C TYR A 20 -22.08 -9.82 13.34
N LYS A 21 -22.60 -10.93 13.88
CA LYS A 21 -23.91 -11.47 13.50
C LYS A 21 -25.03 -10.46 13.68
N ALA A 22 -25.10 -9.82 14.84
CA ALA A 22 -26.13 -8.83 15.14
C ALA A 22 -26.03 -7.62 14.20
N ALA A 23 -24.82 -7.10 13.98
CA ALA A 23 -24.59 -6.00 13.04
C ALA A 23 -24.97 -6.40 11.60
N TYR A 24 -24.54 -7.57 11.14
CA TYR A 24 -24.85 -8.11 9.82
C TYR A 24 -26.35 -8.19 9.58
N GLN A 25 -27.07 -8.86 10.48
CA GLN A 25 -28.52 -9.06 10.36
C GLN A 25 -29.29 -7.75 10.47
N GLY A 26 -28.89 -6.87 11.40
CA GLY A 26 -29.52 -5.56 11.58
C GLY A 26 -29.36 -4.68 10.34
N ILE A 27 -28.14 -4.53 9.83
CA ILE A 27 -27.85 -3.71 8.65
C ILE A 27 -28.58 -4.25 7.42
N HIS A 28 -28.44 -5.55 7.12
CA HIS A 28 -29.06 -6.15 5.93
C HIS A 28 -30.60 -6.23 6.00
N SER A 29 -31.20 -6.17 7.20
CA SER A 29 -32.66 -6.08 7.33
C SER A 29 -33.22 -4.76 6.80
N THR A 30 -32.40 -3.71 6.76
CA THR A 30 -32.78 -2.37 6.29
C THR A 30 -32.23 -2.07 4.90
N ASP A 31 -30.96 -2.39 4.66
CA ASP A 31 -30.31 -2.27 3.35
C ASP A 31 -29.58 -3.57 2.99
N PRO A 32 -30.17 -4.43 2.14
CA PRO A 32 -29.57 -5.69 1.75
C PRO A 32 -28.32 -5.54 0.86
N ASN A 33 -28.00 -4.32 0.38
CA ASN A 33 -26.80 -4.07 -0.43
C ASN A 33 -25.65 -3.44 0.37
N ALA A 34 -25.89 -3.09 1.63
CA ALA A 34 -24.84 -2.56 2.50
C ALA A 34 -23.76 -3.62 2.76
N ILE A 35 -22.50 -3.18 2.90
CA ILE A 35 -21.35 -4.07 3.10
C ILE A 35 -20.92 -4.05 4.56
N VAL A 36 -20.90 -5.22 5.20
CA VAL A 36 -20.32 -5.38 6.54
C VAL A 36 -18.90 -5.91 6.41
N MET A 37 -17.94 -5.04 6.74
CA MET A 37 -16.50 -5.35 6.71
C MET A 37 -15.95 -5.66 8.09
N GLY A 38 -14.93 -6.52 8.15
CA GLY A 38 -14.15 -6.80 9.36
C GLY A 38 -12.81 -7.50 9.06
N THR A 39 -11.86 -7.58 9.98
CA THR A 39 -11.97 -7.16 11.39
C THR A 39 -11.40 -5.79 11.70
N GLY A 40 -10.63 -5.17 10.78
CA GLY A 40 -10.08 -3.83 10.95
C GLY A 40 -8.82 -3.77 11.83
N ASN A 41 -8.00 -4.83 11.85
CA ASN A 41 -6.81 -4.86 12.70
C ASN A 41 -5.65 -4.04 12.09
N PRO A 42 -4.70 -3.54 12.90
CA PRO A 42 -3.66 -2.60 12.45
C PRO A 42 -2.70 -3.20 11.41
N PHE A 43 -2.42 -4.50 11.51
CA PHE A 43 -1.48 -5.19 10.63
C PHE A 43 -2.21 -6.17 9.72
N ALA A 44 -1.73 -6.30 8.48
CA ALA A 44 -2.32 -7.22 7.52
C ALA A 44 -2.07 -8.69 7.91
N SER A 45 -0.85 -9.03 8.33
CA SER A 45 -0.49 -10.42 8.67
C SER A 45 0.62 -10.54 9.74
N ASN A 46 1.06 -11.78 9.96
CA ASN A 46 2.23 -12.22 10.73
C ASN A 46 2.20 -12.02 12.25
N CYS A 47 1.02 -11.99 12.87
CA CYS A 47 0.87 -12.16 14.32
C CYS A 47 -0.51 -12.72 14.72
N ASP A 48 -0.73 -13.06 15.99
CA ASP A 48 -2.03 -13.58 16.43
C ASP A 48 -3.13 -12.52 16.49
N THR A 49 -2.73 -11.24 16.61
CA THR A 49 -3.64 -10.09 16.74
C THR A 49 -3.75 -9.24 15.48
N CYS A 50 -3.11 -9.62 14.38
CA CYS A 50 -3.31 -9.00 13.07
C CYS A 50 -4.58 -9.53 12.39
N THR A 51 -4.89 -9.01 11.21
CA THR A 51 -6.06 -9.43 10.44
C THR A 51 -6.02 -10.92 10.12
N THR A 52 -4.90 -11.50 9.68
CA THR A 52 -4.85 -12.96 9.44
C THR A 52 -5.05 -13.80 10.69
N GLY A 53 -4.49 -13.39 11.84
CA GLY A 53 -4.69 -14.07 13.11
C GLY A 53 -6.16 -14.08 13.52
N TYR A 54 -6.83 -12.92 13.42
CA TYR A 54 -8.25 -12.78 13.74
C TYR A 54 -9.14 -13.55 12.77
N LEU A 55 -8.87 -13.49 11.47
CA LEU A 55 -9.63 -14.25 10.47
C LEU A 55 -9.50 -15.76 10.68
N LYS A 56 -8.32 -16.27 11.04
CA LYS A 56 -8.14 -17.69 11.39
C LYS A 56 -8.94 -18.06 12.63
N LYS A 57 -8.79 -17.28 13.71
CA LYS A 57 -9.42 -17.54 15.01
C LYS A 57 -10.95 -17.45 14.95
N PHE A 58 -11.48 -16.30 14.54
CA PHE A 58 -12.92 -16.03 14.53
C PHE A 58 -13.62 -16.62 13.31
N GLY A 59 -12.89 -16.81 12.21
CA GLY A 59 -13.38 -17.55 11.06
C GLY A 59 -13.80 -18.98 11.41
N ALA A 60 -12.99 -19.69 12.22
CA ALA A 60 -13.33 -21.02 12.73
C ALA A 60 -14.57 -21.03 13.64
N LEU A 61 -14.91 -19.88 14.23
CA LEU A 61 -16.10 -19.68 15.06
C LEU A 61 -17.32 -19.15 14.26
N GLY A 62 -17.19 -19.00 12.94
CA GLY A 62 -18.29 -18.65 12.04
C GLY A 62 -18.32 -17.19 11.56
N LEU A 63 -17.29 -16.39 11.82
CA LEU A 63 -17.21 -14.98 11.38
C LEU A 63 -17.45 -14.80 9.88
N TRP A 64 -16.98 -15.74 9.04
CA TRP A 64 -17.12 -15.68 7.57
C TRP A 64 -18.57 -15.55 7.08
N ASN A 65 -19.55 -15.97 7.90
CA ASN A 65 -20.97 -15.85 7.59
C ASN A 65 -21.53 -14.44 7.82
N TYR A 66 -20.78 -13.57 8.51
CA TYR A 66 -21.25 -12.27 8.99
C TYR A 66 -20.37 -11.10 8.54
N ILE A 67 -19.53 -11.34 7.52
CA ILE A 67 -18.77 -10.30 6.81
C ILE A 67 -18.88 -10.51 5.29
N ASP A 68 -19.01 -9.41 4.57
CA ASP A 68 -19.10 -9.35 3.10
C ASP A 68 -17.73 -9.04 2.47
N ALA A 69 -16.87 -8.34 3.22
CA ALA A 69 -15.51 -8.04 2.83
C ALA A 69 -14.58 -8.05 4.04
N VAL A 70 -13.28 -8.19 3.77
CA VAL A 70 -12.25 -8.04 4.78
C VAL A 70 -11.80 -6.59 4.84
N SER A 71 -11.67 -6.05 6.05
CA SER A 71 -11.00 -4.78 6.31
C SER A 71 -9.79 -4.98 7.21
N THR A 72 -8.75 -4.19 6.97
CA THR A 72 -7.50 -4.14 7.74
C THR A 72 -6.91 -2.74 7.64
N HIS A 73 -5.88 -2.45 8.42
CA HIS A 73 -5.02 -1.29 8.19
C HIS A 73 -3.71 -1.73 7.49
N GLY A 74 -3.00 -0.74 6.94
CA GLY A 74 -1.84 -0.90 6.08
C GLY A 74 -0.51 -0.76 6.75
N TYR A 75 -0.46 -0.94 8.06
CA TYR A 75 0.81 -0.97 8.77
C TYR A 75 1.49 -2.33 8.56
N TRP A 76 2.80 -2.33 8.32
CA TRP A 76 3.56 -3.54 7.98
C TRP A 76 4.51 -4.00 9.08
N ASN A 77 4.74 -3.22 10.14
CA ASN A 77 5.55 -3.67 11.27
C ASN A 77 5.29 -2.75 12.48
N ALA A 78 5.88 -3.07 13.64
CA ALA A 78 5.90 -2.19 14.81
C ALA A 78 6.68 -0.90 14.51
N GLY A 79 5.98 0.07 13.91
CA GLY A 79 6.53 1.32 13.40
C GLY A 79 6.51 1.39 11.88
N THR A 80 5.81 2.36 11.33
CA THR A 80 5.77 2.66 9.89
C THR A 80 6.29 4.07 9.66
N TYR A 81 7.59 4.16 9.34
CA TYR A 81 8.32 5.40 9.17
C TYR A 81 9.46 5.21 8.15
N PRO A 82 10.10 6.28 7.67
CA PRO A 82 11.11 6.18 6.63
C PRO A 82 12.24 5.18 6.85
N ALA A 83 12.82 5.09 8.05
CA ALA A 83 13.85 4.11 8.38
C ALA A 83 13.33 2.66 8.50
N HIS A 84 12.02 2.46 8.34
CA HIS A 84 11.37 1.16 8.39
C HIS A 84 10.39 1.00 7.21
N PRO A 85 10.91 1.05 5.96
CA PRO A 85 10.10 1.00 4.75
C PRO A 85 9.38 -0.36 4.60
N PRO A 86 8.30 -0.44 3.78
CA PRO A 86 7.52 -1.68 3.62
C PRO A 86 8.31 -2.84 3.01
N GLU A 87 9.42 -2.55 2.34
CA GLU A 87 10.32 -3.52 1.72
C GLU A 87 11.51 -3.91 2.60
N LEU A 88 11.66 -3.33 3.80
CA LEU A 88 12.87 -3.49 4.63
C LEU A 88 13.31 -4.95 4.77
N GLN A 89 12.35 -5.85 5.02
CA GLN A 89 12.62 -7.25 5.29
C GLN A 89 12.56 -8.15 4.04
N ASP A 90 12.28 -7.60 2.86
CA ASP A 90 12.10 -8.36 1.61
C ASP A 90 13.33 -9.21 1.25
N SER A 91 14.53 -8.68 1.53
CA SER A 91 15.81 -9.33 1.24
C SER A 91 16.45 -10.03 2.45
N ASP A 92 15.75 -10.12 3.59
CA ASP A 92 16.29 -10.75 4.79
C ASP A 92 16.57 -12.24 4.54
N PRO A 93 17.71 -12.82 4.94
CA PRO A 93 17.99 -14.24 4.72
C PRO A 93 17.10 -15.19 5.54
N ASP A 94 16.46 -14.71 6.62
CA ASP A 94 15.51 -15.49 7.41
C ASP A 94 14.09 -15.35 6.85
N PRO A 95 13.45 -16.44 6.38
CA PRO A 95 12.08 -16.41 5.90
C PRO A 95 11.05 -15.88 6.92
N ALA A 96 11.34 -16.01 8.23
CA ALA A 96 10.46 -15.48 9.27
C ALA A 96 10.47 -13.94 9.30
N ASN A 97 11.62 -13.32 8.99
CA ASN A 97 11.71 -11.88 8.82
C ASN A 97 11.11 -11.45 7.48
N GLN A 98 11.42 -12.15 6.38
CA GLN A 98 10.81 -11.86 5.08
C GLN A 98 9.27 -11.81 5.13
N ALA A 99 8.66 -12.65 5.98
CA ALA A 99 7.22 -12.66 6.20
C ALA A 99 6.62 -11.33 6.69
N ASN A 100 7.44 -10.41 7.24
CA ASN A 100 7.00 -9.07 7.64
C ASN A 100 7.12 -8.01 6.52
N ALA A 101 7.76 -8.31 5.38
CA ALA A 101 7.67 -7.41 4.24
C ALA A 101 6.21 -7.26 3.81
N LEU A 102 5.77 -6.04 3.49
CA LEU A 102 4.34 -5.74 3.29
C LEU A 102 3.74 -6.58 2.15
N ASP A 103 4.49 -6.84 1.09
CA ASP A 103 4.05 -7.67 -0.03
C ASP A 103 3.83 -9.15 0.39
N ASN A 104 4.69 -9.69 1.24
CA ASN A 104 4.53 -11.00 1.83
C ASN A 104 3.35 -11.07 2.80
N GLN A 105 3.09 -10.00 3.56
CA GLN A 105 1.88 -9.90 4.37
C GLN A 105 0.61 -9.88 3.53
N MET A 106 0.62 -9.16 2.40
CA MET A 106 -0.49 -9.17 1.45
C MET A 106 -0.74 -10.58 0.89
N ASN A 107 0.31 -11.30 0.51
CA ASN A 107 0.21 -12.68 0.03
C ASN A 107 -0.38 -13.63 1.08
N GLN A 108 0.04 -13.50 2.33
CA GLN A 108 -0.49 -14.28 3.45
C GLN A 108 -1.96 -13.95 3.72
N LEU A 109 -2.31 -12.66 3.75
CA LEU A 109 -3.68 -12.20 3.95
C LEU A 109 -4.61 -12.73 2.86
N ARG A 110 -4.21 -12.60 1.59
CA ARG A 110 -4.96 -13.15 0.45
C ARG A 110 -5.14 -14.66 0.54
N SER A 111 -4.12 -15.39 0.98
CA SER A 111 -4.21 -16.84 1.16
C SER A 111 -5.21 -17.23 2.25
N VAL A 112 -5.20 -16.52 3.40
CA VAL A 112 -6.15 -16.76 4.50
C VAL A 112 -7.58 -16.44 4.11
N MET A 113 -7.79 -15.30 3.43
CA MET A 113 -9.09 -14.91 2.90
C MET A 113 -9.63 -15.99 1.95
N GLN A 114 -8.81 -16.43 1.00
CA GLN A 114 -9.22 -17.42 0.01
C GLN A 114 -9.58 -18.77 0.64
N ALA A 115 -8.85 -19.19 1.68
CA ALA A 115 -9.13 -20.43 2.41
C ALA A 115 -10.41 -20.34 3.26
N GLY A 116 -10.70 -19.18 3.83
CA GLY A 116 -11.87 -18.96 4.68
C GLY A 116 -13.17 -18.73 3.90
N LYS A 117 -13.16 -17.75 2.99
CA LYS A 117 -14.27 -17.43 2.10
C LYS A 117 -13.70 -16.89 0.78
N PRO A 118 -13.69 -17.71 -0.29
CA PRO A 118 -13.13 -17.35 -1.59
C PRO A 118 -13.63 -16.01 -2.14
N ASN A 119 -12.74 -15.32 -2.88
CA ASN A 119 -13.07 -14.13 -3.68
C ASN A 119 -13.58 -12.91 -2.88
N MET A 120 -13.32 -12.85 -1.57
CA MET A 120 -13.70 -11.67 -0.78
C MET A 120 -12.94 -10.41 -1.21
N LYS A 121 -13.66 -9.28 -1.20
CA LYS A 121 -13.06 -7.95 -1.33
C LYS A 121 -12.25 -7.62 -0.07
N LEU A 122 -11.21 -6.80 -0.24
CA LEU A 122 -10.24 -6.40 0.76
C LEU A 122 -10.11 -4.87 0.76
N PHE A 123 -10.30 -4.27 1.92
CA PHE A 123 -10.24 -2.82 2.10
C PHE A 123 -9.19 -2.48 3.14
N PHE A 124 -8.23 -1.63 2.76
CA PHE A 124 -7.27 -1.04 3.69
C PHE A 124 -7.84 0.29 4.17
N THR A 125 -8.50 0.28 5.32
CA THR A 125 -9.28 1.43 5.79
C THR A 125 -8.43 2.52 6.43
N GLU A 126 -7.15 2.23 6.69
CA GLU A 126 -6.17 3.13 7.25
C GLU A 126 -4.78 2.70 6.77
N ALA A 127 -3.95 3.62 6.30
CA ALA A 127 -2.53 3.39 6.04
C ALA A 127 -1.81 4.73 6.02
N GLY A 128 -0.72 4.83 6.78
CA GLY A 128 0.04 6.06 6.93
C GLY A 128 1.48 5.78 7.32
N THR A 129 2.32 6.79 7.18
CA THR A 129 3.73 6.74 7.59
C THR A 129 3.97 7.91 8.54
N SER A 130 4.62 7.70 9.67
CA SER A 130 5.04 8.79 10.56
C SER A 130 6.41 9.33 10.15
N TYR A 131 6.91 10.35 10.86
CA TYR A 131 8.35 10.62 10.83
C TYR A 131 9.12 9.54 11.58
N ASP A 132 10.45 9.52 11.39
CA ASP A 132 11.28 8.63 12.20
C ASP A 132 11.20 8.99 13.69
N PRO A 133 11.35 8.00 14.58
CA PRO A 133 11.29 8.22 16.02
C PRO A 133 12.23 9.34 16.49
N GLY A 134 11.70 10.23 17.34
CA GLY A 134 12.46 11.35 17.93
C GLY A 134 12.45 12.64 17.11
N ILE A 135 11.87 12.64 15.91
CA ILE A 135 11.67 13.86 15.13
C ILE A 135 10.51 14.66 15.71
N ASN A 136 10.80 15.90 16.11
CA ASN A 136 9.84 16.85 16.66
C ASN A 136 9.84 18.12 15.82
N TYR A 137 8.68 18.77 15.69
CA TYR A 137 8.62 20.07 15.02
C TYR A 137 9.55 21.10 15.65
N GLY A 138 10.27 21.80 14.79
CA GLY A 138 11.16 22.89 15.16
C GLY A 138 11.44 23.79 13.96
N PRO A 139 12.23 24.86 14.13
CA PRO A 139 12.49 25.83 13.07
C PRO A 139 13.05 25.23 11.76
N THR A 140 13.69 24.06 11.84
CA THR A 140 14.30 23.35 10.70
C THR A 140 13.91 21.87 10.64
N THR A 141 12.90 21.45 11.41
CA THR A 141 12.51 20.05 11.56
C THR A 141 11.00 19.91 11.34
N PRO A 142 10.53 18.94 10.55
CA PRO A 142 11.29 17.91 9.83
C PRO A 142 12.18 18.49 8.72
N SER A 143 13.31 17.82 8.46
CA SER A 143 14.22 18.22 7.39
C SER A 143 13.61 17.91 6.01
N GLN A 144 14.14 18.53 4.96
CA GLN A 144 13.73 18.19 3.59
C GLN A 144 14.03 16.71 3.25
N ASN A 145 15.13 16.16 3.77
CA ASN A 145 15.48 14.75 3.56
C ASN A 145 14.47 13.80 4.23
N GLN A 146 13.98 14.16 5.43
CA GLN A 146 12.90 13.44 6.10
C GLN A 146 11.60 13.47 5.27
N LEU A 147 11.19 14.66 4.82
CA LEU A 147 9.95 14.83 4.06
C LEU A 147 9.99 14.11 2.71
N PHE A 148 11.17 14.07 2.06
CA PHE A 148 11.40 13.26 0.87
C PHE A 148 11.20 11.77 1.16
N ALA A 149 11.82 11.26 2.22
CA ALA A 149 11.77 9.85 2.55
C ALA A 149 10.38 9.40 3.02
N HIS A 150 9.70 10.25 3.77
CA HIS A 150 8.29 10.12 4.18
C HIS A 150 7.39 9.98 2.96
N ALA A 151 7.50 10.89 1.99
CA ALA A 151 6.72 10.81 0.75
C ALA A 151 6.97 9.51 -0.04
N ALA A 152 8.24 9.10 -0.15
CA ALA A 152 8.61 7.88 -0.87
C ALA A 152 8.06 6.62 -0.18
N VAL A 153 8.22 6.47 1.13
CA VAL A 153 7.71 5.31 1.88
C VAL A 153 6.19 5.26 1.88
N GLY A 154 5.54 6.40 2.11
CA GLY A 154 4.09 6.52 2.09
C GLY A 154 3.52 5.96 0.78
N VAL A 155 3.94 6.52 -0.37
CA VAL A 155 3.39 6.12 -1.67
C VAL A 155 3.69 4.66 -2.04
N ARG A 156 4.87 4.15 -1.67
CA ARG A 156 5.25 2.73 -1.91
C ARG A 156 4.33 1.77 -1.17
N SER A 157 4.01 2.06 0.09
CA SER A 157 3.12 1.19 0.87
C SER A 157 1.73 1.06 0.25
N HIS A 158 1.14 2.16 -0.21
CA HIS A 158 -0.15 2.15 -0.91
C HIS A 158 -0.10 1.40 -2.24
N ILE A 159 0.99 1.55 -3.03
CA ILE A 159 1.14 0.81 -4.29
C ILE A 159 1.25 -0.69 -4.02
N ILE A 160 1.99 -1.11 -2.99
CA ILE A 160 2.10 -2.54 -2.60
C ILE A 160 0.73 -3.09 -2.19
N VAL A 161 -0.05 -2.34 -1.40
CA VAL A 161 -1.39 -2.74 -0.97
C VAL A 161 -2.35 -2.90 -2.15
N LEU A 162 -2.41 -1.91 -3.05
CA LEU A 162 -3.24 -1.97 -4.26
C LEU A 162 -2.75 -3.08 -5.20
N GLY A 163 -1.44 -3.21 -5.37
CA GLY A 163 -0.79 -4.26 -6.16
C GLY A 163 -1.01 -5.67 -5.60
N GLY A 164 -1.11 -5.81 -4.28
CA GLY A 164 -1.48 -7.03 -3.56
C GLY A 164 -2.98 -7.34 -3.59
N GLY A 165 -3.75 -6.54 -4.33
CA GLY A 165 -5.14 -6.81 -4.66
C GLY A 165 -6.14 -6.04 -3.83
N ALA A 166 -5.77 -5.18 -2.88
CA ALA A 166 -6.77 -4.40 -2.17
C ALA A 166 -7.65 -3.59 -3.13
N GLN A 167 -8.95 -3.52 -2.87
CA GLN A 167 -9.89 -2.70 -3.65
C GLN A 167 -9.76 -1.21 -3.33
N MET A 168 -9.25 -0.90 -2.14
CA MET A 168 -9.10 0.45 -1.64
C MET A 168 -7.94 0.48 -0.65
N THR A 169 -7.24 1.61 -0.62
CA THR A 169 -6.38 2.01 0.49
C THR A 169 -6.68 3.46 0.87
N THR A 170 -6.92 3.72 2.15
CA THR A 170 -7.21 5.06 2.66
C THR A 170 -5.94 5.72 3.19
N LEU A 171 -5.69 6.96 2.76
CA LEU A 171 -4.59 7.77 3.26
C LEU A 171 -4.88 8.23 4.69
N PHE A 172 -4.06 7.81 5.64
CA PHE A 172 -4.14 8.23 7.04
C PHE A 172 -2.95 9.14 7.36
N PHE A 173 -3.14 10.41 7.74
CA PHE A 173 -4.39 11.20 7.90
C PHE A 173 -4.27 12.53 7.13
N GLY A 174 -5.29 13.39 7.19
CA GLY A 174 -5.25 14.70 6.55
C GLY A 174 -4.15 15.61 7.14
N PRO A 175 -4.43 16.35 8.22
CA PRO A 175 -3.40 17.10 8.93
C PRO A 175 -2.61 16.22 9.90
N ASP A 176 -1.41 16.67 10.26
CA ASP A 176 -0.78 16.17 11.49
C ASP A 176 -1.68 16.45 12.69
N TYR A 177 -1.56 15.60 13.71
CA TYR A 177 -2.33 15.70 14.94
C TYR A 177 -1.46 15.45 16.18
N PRO A 178 -1.89 15.93 17.37
CA PRO A 178 -1.12 15.79 18.59
C PRO A 178 -0.87 14.34 18.98
N GLY A 179 0.34 14.04 19.44
CA GLY A 179 0.74 12.71 19.93
C GLY A 179 1.41 11.83 18.88
N GLU A 180 1.05 11.99 17.60
CA GLU A 180 1.59 11.17 16.50
C GLU A 180 1.89 12.02 15.26
N VAL A 181 2.68 13.08 15.49
CA VAL A 181 3.16 13.97 14.44
C VAL A 181 3.87 13.18 13.33
N GLY A 182 3.54 13.48 12.07
CA GLY A 182 4.14 12.89 10.89
C GLY A 182 3.12 12.13 10.04
N TYR A 183 2.12 11.50 10.67
CA TYR A 183 1.10 10.73 9.95
C TYR A 183 0.21 11.58 9.03
N GLY A 184 0.06 12.87 9.28
CA GLY A 184 -0.72 13.72 8.39
C GLY A 184 0.01 13.96 7.06
N SER A 185 -0.68 13.93 5.93
CA SER A 185 -0.10 14.37 4.65
C SER A 185 0.01 15.89 4.52
N PHE A 186 -0.55 16.65 5.46
CA PHE A 186 -0.54 18.11 5.49
C PHE A 186 0.03 18.64 6.81
N PHE A 187 0.77 19.75 6.72
CA PHE A 187 1.11 20.59 7.87
C PHE A 187 -0.13 21.35 8.35
N ASP A 188 -0.33 21.45 9.66
CA ASP A 188 -1.20 22.46 10.26
C ASP A 188 -0.40 23.75 10.45
N LEU A 189 -0.81 24.82 9.77
CA LEU A 189 -0.14 26.11 9.83
C LEU A 189 -0.50 26.94 11.07
N ASN A 190 -1.56 26.58 11.79
CA ASN A 190 -2.00 27.26 13.00
C ASN A 190 -1.44 26.60 14.26
N ASN A 191 -1.19 25.29 14.24
CA ASN A 191 -0.61 24.55 15.35
C ASN A 191 0.56 23.69 14.88
N ALA A 192 1.76 24.05 15.33
CA ALA A 192 2.97 23.32 14.98
C ALA A 192 2.93 21.84 15.36
N GLN A 193 2.16 21.43 16.36
CA GLN A 193 2.02 20.00 16.74
C GLN A 193 0.77 19.33 16.14
N GLY A 194 0.12 20.00 15.19
CA GLY A 194 -1.10 19.51 14.57
C GLY A 194 -2.35 19.70 15.42
N ALA A 195 -3.51 19.50 14.80
CA ALA A 195 -4.81 19.49 15.44
C ALA A 195 -5.74 18.52 14.71
N PHE A 196 -6.54 17.76 15.46
CA PHE A 196 -7.50 16.81 14.88
C PHE A 196 -8.53 17.47 13.93
N GLY A 197 -8.77 18.77 14.08
CA GLY A 197 -9.67 19.57 13.25
C GLY A 197 -8.99 20.76 12.59
N ALA A 198 -7.73 20.61 12.15
CA ALA A 198 -6.98 21.68 11.50
C ALA A 198 -7.70 22.19 10.24
N SER A 199 -7.71 23.52 10.05
CA SER A 199 -8.44 24.20 8.97
C SER A 199 -7.54 25.04 8.06
N ASN A 200 -6.27 25.24 8.42
CA ASN A 200 -5.30 25.99 7.63
C ASN A 200 -4.10 25.07 7.34
N LEU A 201 -4.08 24.51 6.13
CA LEU A 201 -3.21 23.39 5.78
C LEU A 201 -2.22 23.76 4.68
N SER A 202 -1.01 23.23 4.78
CA SER A 202 -0.03 23.23 3.69
C SER A 202 0.35 21.79 3.32
N PRO A 203 0.36 21.41 2.03
CA PRO A 203 0.71 20.05 1.64
C PRO A 203 2.17 19.74 1.95
N LYS A 204 2.43 18.55 2.50
CA LYS A 204 3.77 17.96 2.54
C LYS A 204 4.11 17.38 1.15
N PRO A 205 5.38 17.06 0.85
CA PRO A 205 5.74 16.35 -0.37
C PRO A 205 4.96 15.03 -0.59
N GLU A 206 4.58 14.36 0.50
CA GLU A 206 3.74 13.15 0.44
C GLU A 206 2.38 13.41 -0.20
N ALA A 207 1.72 14.53 0.10
CA ALA A 207 0.43 14.87 -0.51
C ALA A 207 0.51 14.96 -2.05
N MET A 208 1.64 15.45 -2.60
CA MET A 208 1.87 15.50 -4.04
C MET A 208 2.14 14.10 -4.64
N ALA A 209 2.86 13.24 -3.91
CA ALA A 209 3.08 11.86 -4.32
C ALA A 209 1.77 11.06 -4.34
N PHE A 210 0.93 11.25 -3.32
CA PHE A 210 -0.41 10.68 -3.24
C PHE A 210 -1.32 11.20 -4.36
N ALA A 211 -1.37 12.50 -4.60
CA ALA A 211 -2.15 13.06 -5.70
C ALA A 211 -1.76 12.46 -7.06
N THR A 212 -0.45 12.24 -7.27
CA THR A 212 0.07 11.58 -8.48
C THR A 212 -0.37 10.12 -8.57
N MET A 213 -0.16 9.34 -7.50
CA MET A 213 -0.56 7.94 -7.42
C MET A 213 -2.06 7.77 -7.68
N THR A 214 -2.90 8.53 -6.97
CA THR A 214 -4.36 8.51 -7.13
C THR A 214 -4.76 8.84 -8.57
N ARG A 215 -4.22 9.92 -9.15
CA ARG A 215 -4.53 10.30 -10.54
C ARG A 215 -4.20 9.19 -11.55
N VAL A 216 -3.15 8.42 -11.28
CA VAL A 216 -2.61 7.43 -12.22
C VAL A 216 -3.21 6.04 -12.02
N LEU A 217 -3.56 5.66 -10.78
CA LEU A 217 -4.00 4.31 -10.43
C LEU A 217 -5.50 4.19 -10.12
N ASP A 218 -6.21 5.29 -9.82
CA ASP A 218 -7.66 5.21 -9.64
C ASP A 218 -8.35 4.73 -10.91
N GLY A 219 -9.41 3.92 -10.74
CA GLY A 219 -10.11 3.31 -11.86
C GLY A 219 -9.27 2.26 -12.60
N THR A 220 -8.45 1.49 -11.88
CA THR A 220 -7.70 0.35 -12.41
C THR A 220 -7.98 -0.96 -11.66
N ASN A 221 -7.87 -2.09 -12.36
CA ASN A 221 -7.72 -3.40 -11.76
C ASN A 221 -6.24 -3.72 -11.60
N THR A 222 -5.83 -4.31 -10.48
CA THR A 222 -4.46 -4.81 -10.38
C THR A 222 -4.26 -6.05 -11.26
N LEU A 223 -3.13 -6.11 -11.94
CA LEU A 223 -2.59 -7.32 -12.56
C LEU A 223 -1.58 -8.01 -11.62
N GLY A 224 -1.22 -7.36 -10.52
CA GLY A 224 -0.31 -7.82 -9.49
C GLY A 224 1.15 -7.50 -9.74
N ARG A 225 2.01 -8.15 -8.95
CA ARG A 225 3.47 -8.00 -9.02
C ARG A 225 4.01 -8.48 -10.37
N VAL A 226 4.88 -7.69 -11.00
CA VAL A 226 5.60 -8.10 -12.20
C VAL A 226 6.58 -9.24 -11.86
N LYS A 227 6.58 -10.29 -12.67
CA LYS A 227 7.39 -11.50 -12.51
C LYS A 227 8.86 -11.23 -12.80
N GLY A 228 9.73 -11.93 -12.09
CA GLY A 228 11.16 -11.98 -12.39
C GLY A 228 11.89 -10.64 -12.24
N THR A 229 11.36 -9.70 -11.45
CA THR A 229 12.10 -8.48 -11.13
C THR A 229 13.37 -8.83 -10.33
N PRO A 230 14.51 -8.17 -10.59
CA PRO A 230 15.70 -8.32 -9.76
C PRO A 230 15.43 -7.96 -8.29
N GLY A 231 16.26 -8.48 -7.38
CA GLY A 231 16.23 -8.06 -5.98
C GLY A 231 16.37 -6.54 -5.85
N GLY A 232 15.62 -5.94 -4.92
CA GLY A 232 15.56 -4.49 -4.75
C GLY A 232 14.78 -3.74 -5.85
N THR A 233 14.19 -4.43 -6.84
CA THR A 233 13.32 -3.81 -7.86
C THR A 233 11.87 -4.17 -7.62
N PHE A 234 11.01 -3.16 -7.45
CA PHE A 234 9.60 -3.31 -7.17
C PHE A 234 8.77 -2.78 -8.32
N ALA A 235 7.89 -3.61 -8.87
CA ALA A 235 7.04 -3.29 -10.00
C ALA A 235 5.67 -3.97 -9.87
N TYR A 236 4.61 -3.18 -9.96
CA TYR A 236 3.21 -3.62 -9.90
C TYR A 236 2.47 -3.08 -11.12
N ALA A 237 1.78 -3.97 -11.83
CA ALA A 237 1.04 -3.62 -13.03
C ALA A 237 -0.45 -3.51 -12.73
N PHE A 238 -1.09 -2.54 -13.39
CA PHE A 238 -2.50 -2.23 -13.28
C PHE A 238 -3.07 -2.03 -14.68
N GLN A 239 -4.33 -2.37 -14.88
CA GLN A 239 -5.07 -2.11 -16.12
C GLN A 239 -6.24 -1.19 -15.82
N GLN A 240 -6.34 -0.07 -16.53
CA GLN A 240 -7.51 0.80 -16.45
C GLN A 240 -8.80 0.03 -16.76
N LEU A 241 -9.87 0.36 -16.04
CA LEU A 241 -11.20 -0.25 -16.25
C LEU A 241 -11.66 -0.08 -17.71
N GLY A 242 -12.51 -1.00 -18.17
CA GLY A 242 -12.98 -1.02 -19.55
C GLY A 242 -11.89 -1.42 -20.57
N ASP A 243 -10.96 -2.30 -20.16
CA ASP A 243 -9.82 -2.75 -20.96
C ASP A 243 -8.91 -1.60 -21.46
N GLY A 244 -8.74 -0.57 -20.63
CA GLY A 244 -7.93 0.59 -20.95
C GLY A 244 -6.41 0.34 -20.88
N LYS A 245 -5.65 1.44 -20.75
CA LYS A 245 -4.19 1.38 -20.76
C LYS A 245 -3.64 0.60 -19.56
N ILE A 246 -2.42 0.11 -19.74
CA ILE A 246 -1.63 -0.49 -18.68
C ILE A 246 -0.85 0.62 -17.99
N VAL A 247 -0.79 0.54 -16.66
CA VAL A 247 0.06 1.37 -15.84
C VAL A 247 0.92 0.45 -14.98
N THR A 248 2.24 0.53 -15.12
CA THR A 248 3.17 -0.17 -14.23
C THR A 248 3.84 0.84 -13.31
N ALA A 249 3.54 0.76 -12.02
CA ALA A 249 4.26 1.50 -10.99
C ALA A 249 5.57 0.76 -10.67
N VAL A 250 6.71 1.44 -10.69
CA VAL A 250 8.02 0.82 -10.54
C VAL A 250 9.03 1.71 -9.81
N TRP A 251 9.82 1.12 -8.90
CA TRP A 251 10.88 1.78 -8.15
C TRP A 251 11.97 0.76 -7.77
N ALA A 252 13.06 1.27 -7.19
CA ALA A 252 14.08 0.46 -6.57
C ALA A 252 14.26 0.84 -5.11
N HIS A 253 14.63 -0.14 -4.28
CA HIS A 253 14.92 0.05 -2.88
C HIS A 253 16.21 -0.65 -2.48
N ASP A 254 17.03 0.01 -1.66
CA ASP A 254 18.26 -0.54 -1.09
C ASP A 254 18.42 -0.13 0.37
N ASN A 255 18.35 -1.12 1.27
CA ASN A 255 18.55 -0.94 2.71
C ASN A 255 19.89 -0.26 3.06
N SER A 256 20.94 -0.42 2.25
CA SER A 256 22.23 0.24 2.47
C SER A 256 22.20 1.75 2.19
N GLN A 257 21.18 2.19 1.46
CA GLN A 257 20.96 3.58 1.05
C GLN A 257 19.82 4.25 1.83
N TRP A 258 19.17 3.50 2.74
CA TRP A 258 17.89 3.87 3.30
C TRP A 258 17.68 3.36 4.75
N PRO A 259 18.11 4.13 5.78
CA PRO A 259 19.03 5.25 5.70
C PRO A 259 20.47 4.78 5.45
N THR A 260 21.28 5.65 4.86
CA THR A 260 22.74 5.47 4.79
C THR A 260 23.37 5.57 6.20
N SER A 261 24.66 5.22 6.32
CA SER A 261 25.38 5.20 7.61
C SER A 261 25.44 6.54 8.35
N ASN A 262 25.19 7.67 7.67
CA ASN A 262 25.12 9.00 8.29
C ASN A 262 23.70 9.39 8.74
N GLY A 263 22.73 8.48 8.61
CA GLY A 263 21.32 8.72 8.96
C GLY A 263 20.50 9.44 7.89
N THR A 264 21.03 9.66 6.68
CA THR A 264 20.28 10.30 5.57
C THR A 264 19.72 9.30 4.58
N TYR A 265 18.62 9.66 3.94
CA TYR A 265 17.99 8.91 2.85
C TYR A 265 18.56 9.33 1.50
N SER A 266 19.10 8.39 0.74
CA SER A 266 19.73 8.70 -0.53
C SER A 266 18.72 9.20 -1.57
N GLN A 267 18.89 10.44 -2.03
CA GLN A 267 18.11 11.02 -3.13
C GLN A 267 18.69 10.69 -4.52
N THR A 268 19.89 10.11 -4.56
CA THR A 268 20.66 9.85 -5.79
C THR A 268 20.88 8.37 -6.06
N TYR A 269 20.54 7.49 -5.12
CA TYR A 269 20.54 6.05 -5.37
C TYR A 269 19.70 5.74 -6.61
N SER A 270 20.26 4.94 -7.51
CA SER A 270 19.56 4.48 -8.69
C SER A 270 20.08 3.15 -9.20
N THR A 271 19.21 2.43 -9.90
CA THR A 271 19.55 1.19 -10.61
C THR A 271 18.90 1.14 -11.98
N GLY A 272 19.50 0.41 -12.92
CA GLY A 272 18.94 0.19 -14.24
C GLY A 272 17.94 -0.97 -14.23
N TYR A 273 16.81 -0.80 -14.91
CA TYR A 273 15.83 -1.87 -15.11
C TYR A 273 15.23 -1.80 -16.50
N SER A 274 14.96 -2.96 -17.10
CA SER A 274 14.29 -3.08 -18.40
C SER A 274 12.90 -3.65 -18.19
N LEU A 275 11.87 -2.87 -18.53
CA LEU A 275 10.47 -3.28 -18.39
C LEU A 275 9.91 -3.69 -19.76
N GLN A 276 9.36 -4.89 -19.85
CA GLN A 276 8.62 -5.33 -21.04
C GLN A 276 7.26 -4.63 -21.09
N VAL A 277 7.05 -3.77 -22.09
CA VAL A 277 5.84 -2.95 -22.27
C VAL A 277 5.02 -3.34 -23.51
N ASP A 278 5.62 -4.11 -24.41
CA ASP A 278 5.01 -4.59 -25.66
C ASP A 278 5.65 -5.91 -26.11
N ASN A 279 5.29 -6.47 -27.27
CA ASN A 279 5.86 -7.72 -27.76
C ASN A 279 7.35 -7.58 -28.17
N PRO A 280 8.18 -8.62 -28.02
CA PRO A 280 9.51 -8.64 -28.62
C PRO A 280 9.46 -8.33 -30.12
N GLY A 281 10.44 -7.58 -30.62
CA GLY A 281 10.53 -7.12 -32.00
C GLY A 281 9.81 -5.81 -32.32
N THR A 282 9.00 -5.27 -31.41
CA THR A 282 8.34 -3.97 -31.61
C THR A 282 9.15 -2.82 -31.03
N SER A 283 8.92 -1.61 -31.54
CA SER A 283 9.51 -0.38 -31.02
C SER A 283 8.46 0.72 -31.05
N GLY A 284 8.57 1.69 -30.15
CA GLY A 284 7.58 2.75 -30.04
C GLY A 284 7.88 3.67 -28.87
N ASN A 285 6.84 4.26 -28.29
CA ASN A 285 6.96 5.11 -27.12
C ASN A 285 5.95 4.71 -26.05
N VAL A 286 6.31 4.92 -24.79
CA VAL A 286 5.42 4.89 -23.63
C VAL A 286 5.45 6.26 -22.95
N THR A 287 4.43 6.53 -22.13
CA THR A 287 4.45 7.71 -21.25
C THR A 287 5.03 7.30 -19.91
N LYS A 288 6.07 7.99 -19.46
CA LYS A 288 6.61 7.91 -18.11
C LYS A 288 6.10 9.11 -17.30
N ILE A 289 5.48 8.84 -16.17
CA ILE A 289 5.07 9.85 -15.18
C ILE A 289 5.99 9.67 -13.97
N ASP A 290 6.67 10.72 -13.52
CA ASP A 290 7.47 10.63 -12.29
C ASP A 290 6.58 10.60 -11.03
N GLY A 291 7.18 10.41 -9.85
CA GLY A 291 6.45 10.33 -8.58
C GLY A 291 5.70 11.60 -8.17
N TYR A 292 5.89 12.70 -8.88
CA TYR A 292 5.28 14.01 -8.59
C TYR A 292 4.42 14.53 -9.75
N GLY A 293 4.17 13.69 -10.77
CA GLY A 293 3.17 13.95 -11.81
C GLY A 293 3.72 14.53 -13.11
N ASN A 294 5.03 14.69 -13.28
CA ASN A 294 5.60 15.17 -14.54
C ASN A 294 5.61 14.06 -15.57
N ALA A 295 4.92 14.27 -16.69
CA ALA A 295 4.83 13.32 -17.78
C ALA A 295 5.92 13.58 -18.84
N THR A 296 6.55 12.51 -19.30
CA THR A 296 7.54 12.50 -20.39
C THR A 296 7.27 11.33 -21.31
N THR A 297 7.65 11.46 -22.58
CA THR A 297 7.61 10.37 -23.55
C THR A 297 8.98 9.70 -23.60
N VAL A 298 9.01 8.38 -23.45
CA VAL A 298 10.27 7.60 -23.51
C VAL A 298 10.14 6.50 -24.57
N PRO A 299 11.18 6.29 -25.39
CA PRO A 299 11.15 5.25 -26.41
C PRO A 299 11.34 3.87 -25.78
N TYR A 300 10.78 2.86 -26.44
CA TYR A 300 11.07 1.45 -26.18
C TYR A 300 11.55 0.76 -27.45
N SER A 301 12.37 -0.26 -27.29
CA SER A 301 12.95 -1.07 -28.37
C SER A 301 12.84 -2.55 -28.00
N ASN A 302 12.56 -3.40 -28.99
CA ASN A 302 12.34 -4.84 -28.78
C ASN A 302 11.27 -5.12 -27.69
N GLY A 303 10.23 -4.30 -27.65
CA GLY A 303 9.15 -4.34 -26.67
C GLY A 303 9.53 -3.90 -25.25
N GLN A 304 10.75 -3.38 -25.04
CA GLN A 304 11.30 -3.06 -23.72
C GLN A 304 11.67 -1.59 -23.58
N VAL A 305 11.26 -0.98 -22.47
CA VAL A 305 11.66 0.36 -22.07
C VAL A 305 12.78 0.26 -21.03
N SER A 306 13.89 0.98 -21.26
CA SER A 306 14.98 1.10 -20.30
C SER A 306 14.66 2.21 -19.30
N LEU A 307 14.76 1.89 -18.02
CA LEU A 307 14.42 2.77 -16.90
C LEU A 307 15.60 2.93 -15.97
N THR A 308 15.73 4.14 -15.41
CA THR A 308 16.54 4.40 -14.22
C THR A 308 15.58 4.48 -13.05
N LEU A 309 15.64 3.50 -12.15
CA LEU A 309 14.81 3.42 -10.97
C LEU A 309 15.48 4.15 -9.81
N THR A 310 14.68 4.78 -8.95
CA THR A 310 15.10 5.40 -7.68
C THR A 310 14.13 4.93 -6.58
N GLU A 311 14.30 5.44 -5.36
CA GLU A 311 13.41 5.17 -4.21
C GLU A 311 12.00 5.78 -4.36
N VAL A 312 11.80 6.68 -5.33
CA VAL A 312 10.49 7.28 -5.62
C VAL A 312 9.86 6.54 -6.80
N PRO A 313 8.62 6.03 -6.67
CA PRO A 313 7.92 5.37 -7.76
C PRO A 313 7.77 6.25 -9.00
N GLN A 314 7.97 5.63 -10.16
CA GLN A 314 7.57 6.16 -11.46
C GLN A 314 6.49 5.26 -12.08
N TYR A 315 5.68 5.82 -12.96
CA TYR A 315 4.56 5.12 -13.58
C TYR A 315 4.74 5.06 -15.09
N ILE A 316 4.74 3.85 -15.63
CA ILE A 316 4.91 3.61 -17.06
C ILE A 316 3.57 3.24 -17.66
N VAL A 317 3.05 4.10 -18.55
CA VAL A 317 1.78 3.91 -19.23
C VAL A 317 2.02 3.31 -20.61
N SER A 318 1.53 2.09 -20.83
CA SER A 318 1.64 1.33 -22.08
C SER A 318 0.28 0.79 -22.55
N ASN A 319 0.24 0.13 -23.72
CA ASN A 319 -1.02 -0.30 -24.35
C ASN A 319 -1.21 -1.83 -24.39
N ASN A 320 -0.16 -2.62 -24.25
CA ASN A 320 -0.24 -4.07 -24.50
C ASN A 320 -0.65 -4.84 -23.22
N ALA A 321 -1.96 -4.97 -23.01
CA ALA A 321 -2.52 -5.68 -21.87
C ALA A 321 -2.16 -7.18 -21.84
N THR A 322 -1.98 -7.81 -23.00
CA THR A 322 -1.62 -9.23 -23.09
C THR A 322 -0.23 -9.48 -22.51
N VAL A 323 0.74 -8.65 -22.90
CA VAL A 323 2.11 -8.71 -22.38
C VAL A 323 2.13 -8.42 -20.87
N ALA A 324 1.40 -7.39 -20.42
CA ALA A 324 1.32 -7.05 -19.01
C ALA A 324 0.73 -8.18 -18.16
N LYS A 325 -0.40 -8.78 -18.59
CA LYS A 325 -1.03 -9.92 -17.90
C LYS A 325 -0.11 -11.14 -17.85
N ASN A 326 0.57 -11.46 -18.94
CA ASN A 326 1.50 -12.59 -18.99
C ASN A 326 2.70 -12.38 -18.05
N ASN A 327 3.15 -11.13 -17.89
CA ASN A 327 4.30 -10.78 -17.08
C ASN A 327 3.97 -10.47 -15.61
N SER A 328 2.71 -10.56 -15.18
CA SER A 328 2.32 -10.30 -13.80
C SER A 328 1.66 -11.50 -13.13
N THR A 329 1.71 -11.51 -11.80
CA THR A 329 1.09 -12.53 -10.95
C THR A 329 -0.13 -11.95 -10.26
N VAL A 330 -1.32 -12.35 -10.71
CA VAL A 330 -2.59 -11.91 -10.11
C VAL A 330 -2.65 -12.35 -8.64
N PRO A 331 -2.99 -11.46 -7.69
CA PRO A 331 -3.11 -11.82 -6.28
C PRO A 331 -4.17 -12.91 -6.06
N VAL A 332 -3.91 -13.82 -5.13
CA VAL A 332 -4.81 -14.93 -4.81
C VAL A 332 -6.19 -14.42 -4.41
N GLY A 333 -7.25 -14.96 -5.03
CA GLY A 333 -8.64 -14.59 -4.72
C GLY A 333 -9.05 -13.19 -5.17
N TYR A 334 -8.20 -12.46 -5.90
CA TYR A 334 -8.58 -11.18 -6.49
C TYR A 334 -9.38 -11.37 -7.78
N THR A 335 -10.54 -10.71 -7.86
CA THR A 335 -11.48 -10.83 -8.99
C THR A 335 -11.72 -9.50 -9.71
N GLY A 336 -10.93 -8.46 -9.45
CA GLY A 336 -11.17 -7.10 -9.95
C GLY A 336 -12.01 -6.23 -9.00
N GLN A 337 -12.31 -5.00 -9.46
CA GLN A 337 -13.22 -4.06 -8.81
C GLN A 337 -14.69 -4.47 -8.97
#